data_AF-A0A7W8W0V9-F1
#
_entry.id   AF-A0A7W8W0V9-F1
#
_cell.length_a   1.000
_cell.length_b   1.000
_cell.length_c   1.000
_cell.angle_alpha   90.00
_cell.angle_beta   90.00
_cell.angle_gamma   90.00
#
_symmetry.space_group_name_H-M   'P 1'
#
loop_
_entity.id
_entity.type
_entity.pdbx_description
1 polymer ?
#
loop_
_entity_poly.entity_id
_entity_poly.type
_entity_poly.pdbx_seq_one_letter_code
_entity_poly.pdbx_strand_id
1 'polypeptide(L)'
;MSFKTAIELTKKYYGNYPGPTEETYALAEKVADFFKENAISAAGVIAVAIGSDKYHYLGLSPALQKAVMTQMIDEAGGSALNGHFRLGRGLEAYTGVKFDLSRKVSTDIVGKASFNKGCAEKKIVSNMYLRKVTLKEISVIPFPETIFAESIPAHIVVASADGAYIAPCATCLQIYPG
;
A
#
# COMPACT_ATOMS: atom_id res chain seq x y z
N MET A 1 22.22 0.24 6.56
CA MET A 1 21.94 0.90 5.28
C MET A 1 21.12 2.16 5.57
N SER A 2 21.32 3.27 4.84
CA SER A 2 20.64 4.53 5.17
C SER A 2 19.30 4.63 4.44
N PHE A 3 18.19 4.53 5.17
CA PHE A 3 16.81 4.77 4.73
C PHE A 3 16.63 6.04 3.89
N LYS A 4 17.51 7.03 4.07
CA LYS A 4 17.49 8.30 3.33
C LYS A 4 17.63 8.11 1.82
N THR A 5 18.43 7.14 1.36
CA THR A 5 18.72 6.96 -0.07
C THR A 5 17.48 6.48 -0.85
N ALA A 6 16.69 5.57 -0.29
CA ALA A 6 15.47 5.06 -0.93
C ALA A 6 14.39 6.16 -1.09
N ILE A 7 14.21 6.97 -0.05
CA ILE A 7 13.27 8.09 -0.04
C ILE A 7 13.70 9.14 -1.07
N GLU A 8 14.98 9.52 -1.09
CA GLU A 8 15.52 10.49 -2.04
C GLU A 8 15.37 10.04 -3.50
N LEU A 9 15.65 8.76 -3.77
CA LEU A 9 15.57 8.19 -5.13
C LEU A 9 14.13 8.11 -5.65
N THR A 10 13.18 7.75 -4.79
CA THR A 10 11.79 7.52 -5.20
C THR A 10 10.96 8.80 -5.21
N LYS A 11 11.21 9.76 -4.31
CA LYS A 11 10.37 10.96 -4.13
C LYS A 11 10.17 11.77 -5.41
N LYS A 12 11.18 11.90 -6.27
CA LYS A 12 11.05 12.62 -7.56
C LYS A 12 10.03 11.99 -8.51
N TYR A 13 9.70 10.71 -8.33
CA TYR A 13 8.74 9.96 -9.16
C TYR A 13 7.32 9.95 -8.58
N TYR A 14 7.09 10.53 -7.40
CA TYR A 14 5.76 10.60 -6.78
C TYR A 14 4.87 11.71 -7.35
N GLY A 15 5.39 12.56 -8.25
CA GLY A 15 4.63 13.65 -8.86
C GLY A 15 4.02 14.57 -7.78
N ASN A 16 2.69 14.71 -7.81
CA ASN A 16 1.95 15.52 -6.83
C ASN A 16 1.68 14.80 -5.50
N TYR A 17 1.98 13.51 -5.37
CA TYR A 17 1.86 12.85 -4.07
C TYR A 17 2.92 13.41 -3.12
N PRO A 18 2.59 13.58 -1.83
CA PRO A 18 3.53 14.12 -0.84
C PRO A 18 4.79 13.26 -0.63
N GLY A 19 4.84 12.05 -1.18
CA GLY A 19 6.01 11.18 -1.14
C GLY A 19 6.14 10.37 0.15
N PRO A 20 7.13 9.49 0.22
CA PRO A 20 7.43 8.72 1.40
C PRO A 20 8.24 9.52 2.42
N THR A 21 8.13 9.12 3.67
CA THR A 21 8.92 9.56 4.83
C THR A 21 9.56 8.34 5.48
N GLU A 22 10.50 8.56 6.41
CA GLU A 22 11.09 7.46 7.20
C GLU A 22 10.00 6.68 7.95
N GLU A 23 8.98 7.37 8.48
CA GLU A 23 7.86 6.76 9.20
C GLU A 23 7.00 5.87 8.30
N THR A 24 6.50 6.41 7.18
CA THR A 24 5.63 5.64 6.27
C THR A 24 6.36 4.47 5.62
N TYR A 25 7.67 4.59 5.38
CA TYR A 25 8.48 3.51 4.84
C TYR A 25 8.71 2.40 5.87
N ALA A 26 9.11 2.75 7.09
CA ALA A 26 9.30 1.79 8.17
C ALA A 26 8.00 1.05 8.53
N LEU A 27 6.84 1.74 8.47
CA LEU A 27 5.55 1.09 8.64
C LEU A 27 5.21 0.13 7.49
N ALA A 28 5.51 0.51 6.25
CA ALA A 28 5.30 -0.37 5.10
C ALA A 28 6.15 -1.65 5.21
N GLU A 29 7.42 -1.54 5.60
CA GLU A 29 8.29 -2.70 5.85
C GLU A 29 7.75 -3.59 6.97
N LYS A 30 7.32 -3.03 8.10
CA LYS A 30 6.70 -3.83 9.17
C LYS A 30 5.45 -4.58 8.70
N VAL A 31 4.65 -3.98 7.81
CA VAL A 31 3.50 -4.66 7.20
C VAL A 31 3.97 -5.81 6.30
N ALA A 32 5.03 -5.60 5.51
CA ALA A 32 5.63 -6.65 4.70
C ALA A 32 6.17 -7.80 5.56
N ASP A 33 6.87 -7.51 6.66
CA ASP A 33 7.40 -8.51 7.57
C ASP A 33 6.29 -9.30 8.24
N PHE A 34 5.21 -8.64 8.67
CA PHE A 34 4.01 -9.32 9.14
C PHE A 34 3.46 -10.29 8.10
N PHE A 35 3.42 -9.92 6.81
CA PHE A 35 2.98 -10.83 5.74
C PHE A 35 3.95 -12.00 5.51
N LYS A 36 5.26 -11.78 5.63
CA LYS A 36 6.26 -12.87 5.56
C LYS A 36 6.05 -13.87 6.71
N GLU A 37 5.88 -13.37 7.94
CA GLU A 37 5.66 -14.22 9.12
C GLU A 37 4.37 -15.03 9.05
N ASN A 38 3.34 -14.51 8.38
CA ASN A 38 2.08 -15.20 8.13
C ASN A 38 2.08 -16.01 6.82
N ALA A 39 3.26 -16.29 6.26
CA ALA A 39 3.45 -17.10 5.05
C ALA A 39 2.62 -16.65 3.84
N ILE A 40 2.37 -15.35 3.70
CA ILE A 40 1.73 -14.79 2.51
C ILE A 40 2.73 -14.83 1.35
N SER A 41 2.43 -15.57 0.29
CA SER A 41 3.34 -15.79 -0.84
C SER A 41 2.97 -15.02 -2.12
N ALA A 42 1.81 -14.37 -2.15
CA ALA A 42 1.35 -13.68 -3.35
C ALA A 42 2.13 -12.39 -3.60
N ALA A 43 2.63 -12.25 -4.83
CA ALA A 43 3.26 -11.05 -5.32
C ALA A 43 2.30 -9.85 -5.34
N GLY A 44 2.78 -8.66 -4.99
CA GLY A 44 1.99 -7.44 -5.12
C GLY A 44 2.63 -6.19 -4.55
N VAL A 45 1.76 -5.20 -4.30
CA VAL A 45 2.13 -3.88 -3.77
C VAL A 45 1.46 -3.65 -2.43
N ILE A 46 2.23 -3.09 -1.50
CA ILE A 46 1.78 -2.54 -0.22
C ILE A 46 1.90 -1.02 -0.31
N ALA A 47 0.84 -0.30 0.02
CA ALA A 47 0.87 1.13 0.21
C ALA A 47 0.48 1.48 1.64
N VAL A 48 1.26 2.32 2.31
CA VAL A 48 0.95 2.84 3.64
C VAL A 48 0.92 4.36 3.57
N ALA A 49 -0.10 4.96 4.14
CA ALA A 49 -0.28 6.40 4.14
C ALA A 49 -0.68 6.94 5.52
N ILE A 50 -0.34 8.20 5.76
CA ILE A 50 -0.78 8.97 6.93
C ILE A 50 -1.68 10.10 6.45
N GLY A 51 -2.85 10.22 7.08
CA GLY A 51 -3.81 11.29 6.81
C GLY A 51 -3.62 12.52 7.68
N SER A 52 -4.30 13.61 7.31
CA SER A 52 -4.36 14.84 8.11
C SER A 52 -5.03 14.65 9.47
N ASP A 53 -5.83 13.59 9.61
CA ASP A 53 -6.45 13.12 10.85
C ASP A 53 -5.49 12.28 11.73
N LYS A 54 -4.24 12.11 11.29
CA LYS A 54 -3.20 11.26 11.91
C LYS A 54 -3.56 9.77 11.94
N TYR A 55 -4.56 9.34 11.17
CA TYR A 55 -4.82 7.91 10.98
C TYR A 55 -3.89 7.32 9.93
N HIS A 56 -3.61 6.03 10.10
CA HIS A 56 -2.81 5.24 9.17
C HIS A 56 -3.73 4.46 8.25
N TYR A 57 -3.43 4.48 6.96
CA TYR A 57 -4.21 3.86 5.92
C TYR A 57 -3.35 2.82 5.21
N LEU A 58 -3.89 1.61 5.07
CA LEU A 58 -3.23 0.51 4.38
C LEU A 58 -3.99 0.16 3.10
N GLY A 59 -3.30 0.22 1.97
CA GLY A 59 -3.78 -0.24 0.68
C GLY A 59 -2.96 -1.43 0.21
N LEU A 60 -3.63 -2.40 -0.44
CA LEU A 60 -2.98 -3.57 -1.02
C LEU A 60 -3.36 -3.72 -2.49
N SER A 61 -2.44 -4.22 -3.31
CA SER A 61 -2.78 -4.66 -4.68
C SER A 61 -3.84 -5.77 -4.65
N PRO A 62 -4.61 -6.00 -5.74
CA PRO A 62 -5.73 -6.94 -5.71
C PRO A 62 -5.31 -8.38 -5.43
N ALA A 63 -4.22 -8.85 -6.02
CA ALA A 63 -3.71 -10.21 -5.82
C ALA A 63 -3.26 -10.43 -4.36
N LEU A 64 -2.46 -9.49 -3.83
CA LEU A 64 -2.02 -9.53 -2.44
C LEU A 64 -3.19 -9.43 -1.46
N GLN A 65 -4.13 -8.51 -1.68
CA GLN A 65 -5.32 -8.40 -0.84
C GLN A 65 -6.12 -9.71 -0.83
N LYS A 66 -6.30 -10.34 -2.00
CA LYS A 66 -7.01 -11.63 -2.09
C LYS A 66 -6.28 -12.70 -1.28
N ALA A 67 -4.96 -12.84 -1.45
CA ALA A 67 -4.17 -13.84 -0.75
C ALA A 67 -4.20 -13.63 0.77
N VAL A 68 -3.96 -12.40 1.24
CA VAL A 68 -4.03 -12.06 2.68
C VAL A 68 -5.40 -12.38 3.23
N MET A 69 -6.48 -12.03 2.51
CA MET A 69 -7.83 -12.33 2.97
C MET A 69 -8.11 -13.84 2.98
N THR A 70 -7.73 -14.59 1.95
CA THR A 70 -7.92 -16.04 1.90
C THR A 70 -7.18 -16.72 3.04
N GLN A 71 -5.89 -16.44 3.24
CA GLN A 71 -5.09 -17.09 4.29
C GLN A 71 -5.62 -16.77 5.70
N MET A 72 -6.06 -15.53 5.93
CA MET A 72 -6.65 -15.11 7.22
C MET A 72 -8.07 -15.66 7.43
N ILE A 73 -8.76 -16.08 6.36
CA ILE A 73 -10.08 -16.73 6.40
C ILE A 73 -9.94 -18.24 6.61
N ASP A 74 -9.00 -18.88 5.92
CA ASP A 74 -8.81 -20.33 5.90
C ASP A 74 -8.37 -20.86 7.28
N GLU A 75 -7.55 -20.11 8.02
CA GLU A 75 -7.21 -20.42 9.42
C GLU A 75 -8.40 -20.27 10.39
N ALA A 76 -9.50 -19.66 9.95
CA ALA A 76 -10.64 -19.30 10.79
C ALA A 76 -11.92 -20.10 10.50
N GLY A 77 -12.02 -20.75 9.33
CA GLY A 77 -13.28 -21.29 8.81
C GLY A 77 -14.39 -20.21 8.66
N GLY A 78 -14.02 -18.94 8.42
CA GLY A 78 -14.90 -17.77 8.58
C GLY A 78 -15.29 -17.02 7.30
N SER A 79 -15.98 -15.88 7.45
CA SER A 79 -16.33 -14.99 6.33
C SER A 79 -15.23 -13.96 6.03
N ALA A 80 -15.29 -13.30 4.87
CA ALA A 80 -14.32 -12.27 4.48
C ALA A 80 -14.27 -11.05 5.41
N LEU A 81 -15.36 -10.73 6.12
CA LEU A 81 -15.37 -9.68 7.15
C LEU A 81 -14.46 -10.01 8.34
N ASN A 82 -14.39 -11.30 8.71
CA ASN A 82 -13.53 -11.77 9.79
C ASN A 82 -12.05 -11.68 9.41
N GLY A 83 -11.70 -11.97 8.14
CA GLY A 83 -10.34 -11.82 7.63
C GLY A 83 -9.82 -10.39 7.72
N HIS A 84 -10.65 -9.38 7.42
CA HIS A 84 -10.26 -7.97 7.53
C HIS A 84 -10.06 -7.54 8.98
N PHE A 85 -10.96 -7.93 9.88
CA PHE A 85 -10.85 -7.59 11.29
C PHE A 85 -9.60 -8.23 11.92
N ARG A 86 -9.32 -9.51 11.58
CA ARG A 86 -8.11 -10.21 12.01
C ARG A 86 -6.85 -9.56 11.48
N LEU A 87 -6.82 -9.22 10.19
CA LEU A 87 -5.70 -8.47 9.62
C LEU A 87 -5.46 -7.16 10.38
N GLY A 88 -6.52 -6.39 10.62
CA GLY A 88 -6.42 -5.14 11.37
C GLY A 88 -5.86 -5.32 12.79
N ARG A 89 -6.38 -6.30 13.55
CA ARG A 89 -5.90 -6.58 14.92
C ARG A 89 -4.50 -7.19 14.95
N GLY A 90 -4.18 -8.08 14.03
CA GLY A 90 -2.86 -8.69 13.91
C GLY A 90 -1.79 -7.65 13.60
N LEU A 91 -2.06 -6.77 12.64
CA LEU A 91 -1.18 -5.65 12.33
C LEU A 91 -1.06 -4.68 13.51
N GLU A 92 -2.15 -4.34 14.19
CA GLU A 92 -2.10 -3.48 15.39
C GLU A 92 -1.24 -4.11 16.49
N ALA A 93 -1.39 -5.41 16.75
CA ALA A 93 -0.58 -6.13 17.72
C ALA A 93 0.91 -6.19 17.32
N TYR A 94 1.20 -6.37 16.03
CA TYR A 94 2.57 -6.51 15.53
C TYR A 94 3.30 -5.16 15.41
N THR A 95 2.61 -4.14 14.93
CA THR A 95 3.21 -2.83 14.62
C THR A 95 3.04 -1.81 15.75
N GLY A 96 2.09 -2.04 16.67
CA GLY A 96 1.62 -1.06 17.66
C GLY A 96 0.74 0.05 17.05
N VAL A 97 0.37 -0.07 15.77
CA VAL A 97 -0.33 0.98 15.01
C VAL A 97 -1.63 0.46 14.44
N LYS A 98 -2.71 1.20 14.68
CA LYS A 98 -4.01 0.90 14.10
C LYS A 98 -4.11 1.40 12.66
N PHE A 99 -4.39 0.49 11.74
CA PHE A 99 -4.60 0.78 10.32
C PHE A 99 -6.09 0.78 9.95
N ASP A 100 -6.48 1.73 9.09
CA ASP A 100 -7.70 1.62 8.30
C ASP A 100 -7.41 0.93 6.97
N LEU A 101 -8.00 -0.25 6.80
CA LEU A 101 -7.81 -1.09 5.63
C LEU A 101 -8.62 -0.54 4.45
N SER A 102 -7.92 -0.01 3.46
CA SER A 102 -8.49 0.59 2.27
C SER A 102 -8.77 -0.49 1.21
N ARG A 103 -10.04 -0.89 1.11
CA ARG A 103 -10.45 -2.13 0.41
C ARG A 103 -10.89 -1.93 -1.04
N LYS A 104 -11.54 -0.81 -1.33
CA LYS A 104 -12.25 -0.56 -2.58
C LYS A 104 -11.87 0.81 -3.12
N VAL A 105 -11.89 0.91 -4.43
CA VAL A 105 -11.76 2.19 -5.12
C VAL A 105 -13.18 2.69 -5.41
N SER A 106 -13.51 3.92 -4.99
CA SER A 106 -14.84 4.48 -5.21
C SER A 106 -15.01 4.89 -6.67
N THR A 107 -16.15 4.56 -7.28
CA THR A 107 -16.49 4.97 -8.65
C THR A 107 -16.46 6.48 -8.84
N ASP A 108 -16.78 7.24 -7.79
CA ASP A 108 -16.84 8.69 -7.79
C ASP A 108 -15.45 9.34 -7.97
N ILE A 109 -14.39 8.59 -7.69
CA ILE A 109 -12.99 9.04 -7.76
C ILE A 109 -12.33 8.54 -9.05
N VAL A 110 -12.81 7.42 -9.59
CA VAL A 110 -12.25 6.77 -10.79
C VAL A 110 -12.90 7.26 -12.07
N GLY A 111 -13.79 8.25 -12.01
CA GLY A 111 -14.60 8.75 -13.13
C GLY A 111 -13.85 9.12 -14.42
N LYS A 112 -12.50 9.08 -14.46
CA LYS A 112 -11.67 9.27 -15.67
C LYS A 112 -10.47 8.30 -15.81
N ALA A 113 -10.23 7.36 -14.91
CA ALA A 113 -9.03 6.49 -14.91
C ALA A 113 -9.40 5.01 -15.14
N SER A 114 -9.70 4.64 -16.39
CA SER A 114 -10.17 3.31 -16.79
C SER A 114 -9.11 2.20 -16.72
N PHE A 115 -7.81 2.53 -16.67
CA PHE A 115 -6.71 1.58 -16.54
C PHE A 115 -6.29 1.37 -15.07
N ASN A 116 -6.12 0.11 -14.67
CA ASN A 116 -5.66 -0.32 -13.33
C ASN A 116 -6.53 0.16 -12.15
N LYS A 117 -7.81 -0.25 -12.11
CA LYS A 117 -8.77 0.08 -11.04
C LYS A 117 -8.42 -0.47 -9.65
N GLY A 118 -7.35 -1.25 -9.52
CA GLY A 118 -7.05 -2.02 -8.31
C GLY A 118 -5.82 -1.59 -7.51
N CYS A 119 -5.09 -0.55 -7.94
CA CYS A 119 -3.83 -0.13 -7.29
C CYS A 119 -4.05 0.17 -5.80
N ALA A 120 -3.05 -0.16 -4.98
CA ALA A 120 -3.07 0.01 -3.54
C ALA A 120 -3.31 1.48 -3.15
N GLU A 121 -2.64 2.39 -3.84
CA GLU A 121 -2.69 3.84 -3.66
C GLU A 121 -4.08 4.39 -3.99
N LYS A 122 -4.70 3.92 -5.08
CA LYS A 122 -6.07 4.33 -5.44
C LYS A 122 -7.09 3.96 -4.38
N LYS A 123 -6.91 2.83 -3.70
CA LYS A 123 -7.79 2.43 -2.58
C LYS A 123 -7.63 3.37 -1.40
N ILE A 124 -6.39 3.73 -1.04
CA ILE A 124 -6.11 4.70 0.04
C ILE A 124 -6.72 6.05 -0.28
N VAL A 125 -6.39 6.63 -1.44
CA VAL A 125 -6.94 7.93 -1.85
C VAL A 125 -8.47 7.87 -1.89
N SER A 126 -9.03 6.73 -2.30
CA SER A 126 -10.48 6.56 -2.29
C SER A 126 -11.09 6.61 -0.90
N ASN A 127 -10.50 5.89 0.04
CA ASN A 127 -10.96 5.85 1.41
C ASN A 127 -10.82 7.23 2.08
N MET A 128 -9.68 7.89 1.91
CA MET A 128 -9.43 9.22 2.46
C MET A 128 -10.38 10.28 1.89
N TYR A 129 -10.65 10.25 0.58
CA TYR A 129 -11.63 11.14 -0.04
C TYR A 129 -13.04 10.95 0.54
N LEU A 130 -13.50 9.70 0.67
CA LEU A 130 -14.81 9.41 1.28
C LEU A 130 -14.91 9.90 2.73
N ARG A 131 -13.78 9.91 3.44
CA ARG A 131 -13.67 10.41 4.81
C ARG A 131 -13.38 11.92 4.90
N LYS A 132 -13.21 12.61 3.77
CA LYS A 132 -12.80 14.02 3.70
C LYS A 132 -11.46 14.28 4.42
N VAL A 133 -10.53 13.34 4.31
CA VAL A 133 -9.19 13.40 4.88
C VAL A 133 -8.18 13.72 3.80
N THR A 134 -7.25 14.62 4.07
CA THR A 134 -6.16 14.95 3.15
C THR A 134 -5.00 13.97 3.35
N LEU A 135 -4.42 13.49 2.24
CA LEU A 135 -3.21 12.66 2.28
C LEU A 135 -2.00 13.51 2.67
N LYS A 136 -1.27 13.11 3.72
CA LYS A 136 -0.06 13.82 4.17
C LYS A 136 1.21 13.15 3.72
N GLU A 137 1.26 11.82 3.75
CA GLU A 137 2.45 11.04 3.44
C GLU A 137 2.03 9.70 2.87
N ILE A 138 2.81 9.14 1.95
CA ILE A 138 2.56 7.81 1.40
C ILE A 138 3.85 7.09 1.01
N SER A 139 3.99 5.85 1.45
CA SER A 139 5.01 4.92 0.97
C SER A 139 4.37 3.79 0.19
N VAL A 140 5.07 3.32 -0.84
CA VAL A 140 4.64 2.22 -1.71
C VAL A 140 5.83 1.29 -1.88
N ILE A 141 5.68 0.02 -1.50
CA ILE A 141 6.75 -0.98 -1.56
C ILE A 141 6.27 -2.27 -2.25
N PRO A 142 7.16 -2.99 -2.95
CA PRO A 142 6.85 -4.30 -3.48
C PRO A 142 6.77 -5.35 -2.37
N PHE A 143 6.01 -6.41 -2.61
CA PHE A 143 5.97 -7.58 -1.74
C PHE A 143 5.92 -8.89 -2.54
N PRO A 144 6.76 -9.89 -2.21
CA PRO A 144 8.00 -9.77 -1.44
C PRO A 144 8.99 -8.79 -2.08
N GLU A 145 9.95 -8.28 -1.29
CA GLU A 145 10.97 -7.31 -1.74
C GLU A 145 11.82 -7.80 -2.92
N THR A 146 11.96 -9.12 -3.07
CA THR A 146 12.75 -9.77 -4.12
C THR A 146 12.05 -9.80 -5.48
N ILE A 147 10.82 -9.30 -5.57
CA ILE A 147 10.05 -9.31 -6.81
C ILE A 147 10.54 -8.20 -7.74
N PHE A 148 11.15 -8.62 -8.84
CA PHE A 148 11.61 -7.72 -9.89
C PHE A 148 10.42 -7.03 -10.58
N ALA A 149 10.59 -5.73 -10.78
CA ALA A 149 9.79 -4.77 -11.53
C ALA A 149 8.80 -5.31 -12.58
N GLU A 150 9.26 -6.23 -13.42
CA GLU A 150 8.53 -6.74 -14.58
C GLU A 150 7.26 -7.49 -14.20
N SER A 151 7.14 -7.91 -12.93
CA SER A 151 6.01 -8.68 -12.40
C SER A 151 4.98 -7.86 -11.61
N ILE A 152 5.19 -6.54 -11.47
CA ILE A 152 4.19 -5.60 -10.94
C ILE A 152 3.75 -4.66 -12.08
N PRO A 153 2.92 -5.16 -13.03
CA PRO A 153 2.57 -4.44 -14.25
C PRO A 153 1.70 -3.21 -13.95
N ALA A 154 2.35 -2.06 -13.72
CA ALA A 154 1.81 -0.69 -13.75
C ALA A 154 2.79 0.32 -13.14
N HIS A 155 3.56 -0.09 -12.14
CA HIS A 155 4.35 0.80 -11.28
C HIS A 155 5.69 1.16 -11.91
N ILE A 156 6.18 2.37 -11.63
CA ILE A 156 7.52 2.78 -12.06
C ILE A 156 8.51 2.16 -11.10
N VAL A 157 9.48 1.40 -11.61
CA VAL A 157 10.55 0.85 -10.78
C VAL A 157 11.78 1.73 -10.87
N VAL A 158 12.29 2.07 -9.69
CA VAL A 158 13.51 2.83 -9.47
C VAL A 158 14.53 1.84 -8.91
N ALA A 159 15.38 1.31 -9.78
CA ALA A 159 16.45 0.41 -9.38
C ALA A 159 17.69 1.20 -8.90
N SER A 160 18.36 0.68 -7.88
CA SER A 160 19.64 1.14 -7.36
C SER A 160 20.56 -0.06 -7.11
N ALA A 161 21.82 0.19 -6.76
CA ALA A 161 22.74 -0.88 -6.35
C ALA A 161 22.24 -1.66 -5.11
N ASP A 162 21.35 -1.04 -4.33
CA ASP A 162 20.87 -1.53 -3.04
C ASP A 162 19.50 -2.23 -3.13
N GLY A 163 18.81 -2.14 -4.27
CA GLY A 163 17.49 -2.75 -4.45
C GLY A 163 16.60 -2.04 -5.47
N ALA A 164 15.39 -2.58 -5.65
CA ALA A 164 14.35 -2.04 -6.53
C ALA A 164 13.22 -1.42 -5.69
N TYR A 165 12.95 -0.15 -5.93
CA TYR A 165 11.87 0.58 -5.28
C TYR A 165 10.76 0.86 -6.29
N ILE A 166 9.53 1.07 -5.81
CA ILE A 166 8.39 1.38 -6.68
C ILE A 166 7.81 2.75 -6.37
N ALA A 167 7.40 3.45 -7.41
CA ALA A 167 6.64 4.70 -7.32
C ALA A 167 5.23 4.50 -7.89
N PRO A 168 4.25 5.34 -7.49
CA PRO A 168 2.90 5.25 -8.00
C PRO A 168 2.83 5.26 -9.52
N CYS A 169 1.98 4.41 -10.10
CA CYS A 169 1.82 4.36 -11.55
C CYS A 169 1.24 5.68 -12.10
N ALA A 170 1.39 5.93 -13.41
CA ALA A 170 0.88 7.13 -14.06
C ALA A 170 -0.61 7.39 -13.78
N THR A 171 -1.43 6.34 -13.68
CA THR A 171 -2.85 6.47 -13.36
C THR A 171 -3.12 6.80 -11.88
N CYS A 172 -2.25 6.37 -10.96
CA CYS A 172 -2.32 6.78 -9.55
C CYS A 172 -1.94 8.25 -9.41
N LEU A 173 -0.94 8.73 -10.16
CA LEU A 173 -0.52 10.14 -10.15
C LEU A 173 -1.62 11.10 -10.61
N GLN A 174 -2.50 10.67 -11.53
CA GLN A 174 -3.59 11.51 -12.04
C GLN A 174 -4.78 11.68 -11.07
N ILE A 175 -4.96 10.79 -10.09
CA ILE A 175 -6.14 10.84 -9.20
C ILE A 175 -5.93 11.74 -7.97
N TYR A 176 -4.70 12.11 -7.65
CA TYR A 176 -4.39 12.97 -6.52
C TYR A 176 -4.10 14.38 -7.03
N PRO A 177 -5.00 15.35 -6.81
CA PRO A 177 -4.88 16.67 -7.43
C PRO A 177 -3.70 17.50 -6.90
N GLY A 178 -3.10 17.13 -5.76
CA GLY A 178 -2.11 17.96 -5.07
C GLY A 178 -2.76 19.06 -4.24
#